data_AF-A0A2W4QHU4-F1
#
_entry.id   AF-A0A2W4QHU4-F1
#
_cell.length_a   1.000
_cell.length_b   1.000
_cell.length_c   1.000
_cell.angle_alpha   90.00
_cell.angle_beta   90.00
_cell.angle_gamma   90.00
#
_symmetry.space_group_name_H-M   'P 1'
#
loop_
_entity.id
_entity.type
_entity.pdbx_description
1 polymer ?
#
loop_
_entity_poly.entity_id
_entity_poly.type
_entity_poly.pdbx_seq_one_letter_code
_entity_poly.pdbx_strand_id
1 'polypeptide(L)'
;MPLTEKDLSYLKDMMSWELLAAKKAYHYANETQDAECRQAMFQIAEQHQRNLERLLLHLHEHVSQPMQISVAGADRPTTVM
;
A
#
# COMPACT_ATOMS: atom_id res chain seq x y z
N MET A 1 2.09 -15.29 -6.65
CA MET A 1 0.73 -15.24 -7.24
C MET A 1 0.49 -13.80 -7.67
N PRO A 2 0.01 -13.51 -8.88
CA PRO A 2 -0.30 -12.14 -9.29
C PRO A 2 -1.48 -11.59 -8.48
N LEU A 3 -1.49 -10.28 -8.23
CA LEU A 3 -2.65 -9.61 -7.62
C LEU A 3 -3.83 -9.67 -8.59
N THR A 4 -5.00 -10.05 -8.08
CA THR A 4 -6.25 -10.02 -8.84
C THR A 4 -6.91 -8.64 -8.76
N GLU A 5 -7.89 -8.37 -9.61
CA GLU A 5 -8.68 -7.13 -9.55
C GLU A 5 -9.37 -6.96 -8.19
N LYS A 6 -9.82 -8.07 -7.58
CA LYS A 6 -10.42 -8.07 -6.24
C LYS A 6 -9.41 -7.66 -5.17
N ASP A 7 -8.17 -8.14 -5.27
CA ASP A 7 -7.09 -7.77 -4.34
C ASP A 7 -6.74 -6.28 -4.46
N LEU A 8 -6.69 -5.77 -5.70
CA LEU A 8 -6.46 -4.34 -5.96
C LEU A 8 -7.57 -3.46 -5.37
N SER A 9 -8.84 -3.90 -5.45
CA SER A 9 -9.95 -3.18 -4.81
C SER A 9 -9.80 -3.13 -3.29
N TYR A 10 -9.44 -4.25 -2.66
CA TYR A 10 -9.22 -4.28 -1.22
C TYR A 10 -8.02 -3.42 -0.79
N LEU A 11 -6.92 -3.44 -1.53
CA LEU A 11 -5.77 -2.56 -1.27
C LEU A 11 -6.17 -1.09 -1.35
N LYS A 12 -6.99 -0.71 -2.35
CA LYS A 12 -7.50 0.66 -2.48
C LYS A 12 -8.34 1.08 -1.27
N ASP A 13 -9.23 0.21 -0.80
CA ASP A 13 -10.06 0.49 0.37
C ASP A 13 -9.20 0.62 1.63
N MET A 14 -8.25 -0.29 1.84
CA MET A 14 -7.31 -0.25 2.97
C MET A 14 -6.49 1.05 2.97
N MET A 15 -5.91 1.44 1.83
CA MET A 15 -5.16 2.69 1.72
C MET A 15 -6.05 3.92 2.02
N SER A 16 -7.31 3.90 1.58
CA SER A 16 -8.26 4.98 1.86
C SER A 16 -8.58 5.07 3.36
N TRP A 17 -8.73 3.93 4.04
CA TRP A 17 -8.93 3.90 5.49
C TRP A 17 -7.71 4.37 6.28
N GLU A 18 -6.51 3.93 5.91
CA GLU A 18 -5.26 4.37 6.55
C GLU A 18 -5.06 5.88 6.41
N LEU A 19 -5.28 6.44 5.21
CA LEU A 19 -5.19 7.88 4.99
C LEU A 19 -6.24 8.66 5.80
N LEU A 20 -7.48 8.18 5.84
CA LEU A 20 -8.55 8.82 6.60
C LEU A 20 -8.26 8.81 8.11
N ALA A 21 -7.80 7.68 8.63
CA ALA A 21 -7.45 7.50 10.03
C ALA A 21 -6.28 8.41 10.43
N ALA A 22 -5.20 8.44 9.62
CA ALA A 22 -4.06 9.33 9.84
C ALA A 22 -4.50 10.81 9.93
N LYS A 23 -5.31 11.27 8.98
CA LYS A 23 -5.79 12.66 8.95
C LYS A 23 -6.69 13.00 10.13
N LYS A 24 -7.60 12.10 10.52
CA LYS A 24 -8.49 12.31 11.66
C LYS A 24 -7.73 12.32 12.98
N ALA A 25 -6.82 11.37 13.18
CA ALA A 25 -5.99 11.32 14.39
C ALA A 25 -5.13 12.58 14.51
N TYR A 26 -4.49 13.03 13.43
CA TYR A 26 -3.71 14.27 13.42
C TYR A 26 -4.59 15.50 13.70
N HIS A 27 -5.77 15.58 13.09
CA HIS A 27 -6.71 16.68 13.31
C HIS A 27 -7.13 16.76 14.79
N TYR A 28 -7.58 15.65 15.39
CA TYR A 28 -8.00 15.63 16.79
C TYR A 28 -6.85 15.79 17.78
N ALA A 29 -5.62 15.39 17.44
CA ALA A 29 -4.44 15.69 18.25
C ALA A 29 -4.26 17.21 18.43
N ASN A 30 -4.55 18.01 17.39
CA ASN A 30 -4.46 19.47 17.45
C ASN A 30 -5.60 20.13 18.23
N GLU A 31 -6.76 19.49 18.34
CA GLU A 31 -7.90 19.97 19.13
C GLU A 31 -7.86 19.52 20.60
N THR A 32 -7.08 18.47 20.89
CA THR A 32 -6.99 17.86 22.22
C THR A 32 -6.10 18.69 23.14
N GLN A 33 -6.64 19.08 24.29
CA GLN A 33 -5.92 19.88 25.29
C GLN A 33 -5.01 19.02 26.18
N ASP A 34 -5.48 17.83 26.56
CA ASP A 34 -4.73 16.88 27.36
C ASP A 34 -3.45 16.42 26.65
N ALA A 35 -2.32 16.49 27.35
CA ALA A 35 -1.01 16.27 26.75
C ALA A 35 -0.75 14.80 26.40
N GLU A 36 -1.21 13.87 27.23
CA GLU A 36 -1.02 12.44 27.04
C GLU A 36 -1.88 11.94 25.86
N CYS A 37 -3.16 12.33 25.85
CA CYS A 37 -4.07 12.04 24.75
C CYS A 37 -3.57 12.61 23.42
N ARG A 38 -3.10 13.86 23.40
CA ARG A 38 -2.53 14.50 22.20
C ARG A 38 -1.33 13.71 21.68
N GLN A 39 -0.41 13.33 22.55
CA GLN A 39 0.77 12.56 22.16
C GLN A 39 0.39 11.18 21.60
N ALA A 40 -0.56 10.50 22.24
CA ALA A 40 -1.07 9.22 21.77
C ALA A 40 -1.73 9.35 20.37
N MET A 41 -2.54 10.40 20.15
CA MET A 41 -3.15 10.64 18.84
C MET A 41 -2.12 10.93 17.74
N PHE A 42 -1.05 11.67 18.03
CA PHE A 42 0.04 11.86 17.06
C PHE A 42 0.75 10.55 16.72
N GLN A 43 1.00 9.69 17.70
CA GLN A 43 1.59 8.37 17.46
C GLN A 43 0.68 7.48 16.60
N ILE A 44 -0.64 7.54 16.84
CA ILE A 44 -1.64 6.84 16.04
C ILE A 44 -1.63 7.36 14.59
N ALA A 45 -1.60 8.68 14.40
CA ALA A 45 -1.53 9.30 13.08
C ALA A 45 -0.29 8.86 12.30
N GLU A 46 0.87 8.88 12.95
CA GLU A 46 2.14 8.44 12.38
C GLU A 46 2.12 6.94 12.03
N GLN A 47 1.50 6.10 12.87
CA GLN A 47 1.38 4.67 12.61
C GLN A 47 0.52 4.39 11.37
N HIS A 48 -0.60 5.09 11.21
CA HIS A 48 -1.45 4.97 10.02
C HIS A 48 -0.74 5.46 8.75
N GLN A 49 0.04 6.54 8.85
CA GLN A 49 0.89 6.99 7.73
C GLN A 49 1.90 5.90 7.32
N ARG A 50 2.62 5.32 8.28
CA ARG A 50 3.56 4.21 8.01
C ARG A 50 2.88 2.99 7.39
N ASN A 51 1.65 2.68 7.81
CA ASN A 51 0.88 1.60 7.21
C ASN A 51 0.54 1.89 5.73
N LEU A 52 0.10 3.10 5.42
CA LEU A 52 -0.16 3.55 4.05
C LEU A 52 1.10 3.44 3.17
N GLU A 53 2.25 3.91 3.67
CA GLU A 53 3.53 3.82 2.97
C GLU A 53 3.91 2.36 2.64
N ARG A 54 3.69 1.43 3.57
CA ARG A 54 3.92 -0.01 3.32
C ARG A 54 2.98 -0.58 2.25
N LEU A 55 1.70 -0.20 2.28
CA LEU A 55 0.74 -0.64 1.26
C LEU A 55 1.12 -0.11 -0.13
N LEU A 56 1.57 1.14 -0.22
CA LEU A 56 2.04 1.75 -1.46
C LEU A 56 3.31 1.06 -2.00
N LEU A 57 4.27 0.76 -1.13
CA LEU A 57 5.47 0.02 -1.50
C LEU A 57 5.11 -1.37 -2.04
N HIS A 58 4.25 -2.10 -1.34
CA HIS A 58 3.78 -3.42 -1.77
C HIS A 58 3.10 -3.36 -3.14
N LEU A 59 2.22 -2.38 -3.37
CA LEU A 59 1.58 -2.18 -4.66
C LEU A 59 2.62 -1.88 -5.76
N HIS A 60 3.61 -1.02 -5.47
CA HIS A 60 4.67 -0.68 -6.41
C HIS A 60 5.52 -1.90 -6.81
N GLU A 61 5.89 -2.74 -5.85
CA GLU A 61 6.63 -3.99 -6.09
C GLU A 61 5.85 -4.95 -7.00
N HIS A 62 4.52 -5.00 -6.86
CA HIS A 62 3.68 -5.86 -7.68
C HIS A 62 3.38 -5.31 -9.08
N VAL A 63 3.26 -3.99 -9.23
CA VAL A 63 3.07 -3.35 -10.55
C VAL A 63 4.38 -3.35 -11.35
N SER A 64 5.53 -3.27 -10.69
CA SER A 64 6.84 -3.17 -11.33
C SER A 64 7.46 -4.52 -11.68
N GLN A 65 6.84 -5.65 -11.29
CA GLN A 65 7.31 -6.97 -11.69
C GLN A 65 7.07 -7.19 -13.19
N PRO A 66 8.13 -7.42 -13.99
CA PRO A 66 7.96 -7.76 -15.39
C PRO A 66 7.19 -9.08 -15.48
N MET A 67 6.04 -9.04 -16.15
CA MET A 67 5.25 -10.21 -16.47
C MET A 67 6.08 -11.15 -17.34
N GLN A 68 6.72 -12.16 -16.74
CA GLN A 68 7.39 -13.21 -17.49
C GLN A 68 6.33 -14.12 -18.13
N ILE A 69 5.99 -13.83 -19.38
CA ILE A 69 5.17 -14.71 -20.20
C ILE A 69 6.07 -15.87 -20.65
N SER A 70 6.01 -17.00 -19.94
CA SER A 70 6.53 -18.27 -20.45
C SER A 70 5.54 -18.81 -21.47
N VAL A 71 5.80 -18.55 -22.75
CA VAL A 71 5.11 -19.22 -23.86
C VAL A 71 5.55 -20.69 -23.90
N ALA A 72 4.84 -21.54 -23.18
CA ALA A 72 4.93 -22.98 -23.31
C ALA A 72 4.28 -23.40 -24.64
N GLY A 73 5.06 -23.39 -25.72
CA GLY A 73 4.61 -23.92 -27.01
C GLY A 73 5.14 -23.17 -28.23
N ALA A 74 6.46 -23.10 -28.40
CA ALA A 74 7.05 -22.96 -29.72
C ALA A 74 8.33 -23.79 -29.74
N ASP A 75 8.18 -25.00 -30.26
CA ASP A 75 9.25 -25.94 -30.52
C ASP A 75 10.20 -25.31 -31.56
N ARG A 76 11.35 -24.79 -31.08
CA ARG A 76 12.70 -24.75 -31.71
C ARG A 76 13.48 -23.49 -31.33
N PRO A 77 14.77 -23.62 -30.97
CA PRO A 77 15.65 -22.47 -30.84
C PRO A 77 16.06 -21.98 -32.22
N THR A 78 15.68 -20.75 -32.59
CA THR A 78 16.36 -20.05 -33.69
C THR A 78 17.24 -18.97 -33.07
N THR A 79 18.55 -19.21 -33.08
CA THR A 79 19.56 -18.17 -32.89
C THR A 79 19.50 -17.23 -34.09
N VAL A 80 19.36 -15.94 -33.86
CA VAL A 80 19.63 -14.90 -34.87
C VAL A 80 20.72 -13.99 -34.31
N MET A 81 21.81 -13.87 -35.08
CA MET A 81 22.91 -12.92 -34.90
C MET A 81 22.45 -11.47 -34.99
#